data_AF-A0AAV6Q846-F1
#
_entry.id   AF-A0AAV6Q846-F1
#
_cell.length_a   1.000
_cell.length_b   1.000
_cell.length_c   1.000
_cell.angle_alpha   90.00
_cell.angle_beta   90.00
_cell.angle_gamma   90.00
#
_symmetry.space_group_name_H-M   'P 1'
#
loop_
_entity.id
_entity.type
_entity.pdbx_description
1 polymer ?
#
loop_
_entity_poly.entity_id
_entity_poly.type
_entity_poly.pdbx_seq_one_letter_code
_entity_poly.pdbx_strand_id
1 'polypeptide(L)'
;MGLTVLLLLLLLGLLWFRCSPLCAGCSEQVEVHTERRGVIYSPSWPLNYPAGVNCSWHIQGGQGEVITISFRNFDLAETGGCLGDWLLLTL
;
A
#
# COMPACT_ATOMS: atom_id res chain seq x y z
N MET A 1 -3.94 42.16 -0.80
CA MET A 1 -3.28 41.43 -1.90
C MET A 1 -2.09 40.61 -1.43
N GLY A 2 -1.24 41.09 -0.52
CA GLY A 2 -0.10 40.30 -0.01
C GLY A 2 -0.46 39.12 0.89
N LEU A 3 -1.35 39.31 1.88
CA LEU A 3 -1.72 38.24 2.81
C LEU A 3 -2.44 37.07 2.14
N THR A 4 -3.31 37.35 1.17
CA THR A 4 -4.05 36.35 0.41
C THR A 4 -3.14 35.51 -0.50
N VAL A 5 -2.09 36.11 -1.08
CA VAL A 5 -1.09 35.41 -1.89
C VAL A 5 -0.18 34.54 -1.00
N LEU A 6 0.22 35.04 0.18
CA LEU A 6 1.00 34.28 1.15
C LEU A 6 0.23 33.06 1.68
N LEU A 7 -1.06 33.23 1.96
CA LEU A 7 -1.94 32.13 2.37
C LEU A 7 -2.09 31.10 1.24
N LEU A 8 -2.23 31.54 -0.02
CA LEU A 8 -2.32 30.66 -1.18
C LEU A 8 -1.03 29.84 -1.38
N LEU A 9 0.14 30.45 -1.20
CA LEU A 9 1.44 29.78 -1.31
C LEU A 9 1.66 28.76 -0.18
N LEU A 10 1.21 29.07 1.04
CA LEU A 10 1.26 28.14 2.18
C LEU A 10 0.28 26.97 1.99
N LEU A 11 -0.93 27.22 1.51
CA LEU A 11 -1.92 26.19 1.22
C LEU A 11 -1.48 25.31 0.03
N LEU A 12 -0.91 25.90 -1.02
CA LEU A 12 -0.30 25.15 -2.13
C LEU A 12 0.90 24.35 -1.64
N GLY A 13 1.79 24.91 -0.80
CA GLY A 13 2.86 24.14 -0.16
C GLY A 13 2.32 22.92 0.60
N LEU A 14 1.35 23.11 1.49
CA LEU A 14 0.71 22.04 2.28
C LEU A 14 -0.05 21.02 1.43
N LEU A 15 -0.55 21.40 0.26
CA LEU A 15 -1.21 20.50 -0.70
C LEU A 15 -0.20 19.68 -1.54
N TRP A 16 1.03 20.18 -1.71
CA TRP A 16 2.10 19.50 -2.47
C TRP A 16 3.00 18.63 -1.57
N PHE A 17 2.92 18.79 -0.24
CA PHE A 17 3.54 17.92 0.78
C PHE A 17 2.71 16.68 1.15
N ARG A 18 1.68 16.33 0.36
CA ARG A 18 0.75 15.24 0.68
C ARG A 18 1.32 13.82 0.53
N CYS A 19 2.51 13.65 -0.03
CA CYS A 19 3.25 12.40 0.03
C CYS A 19 4.74 12.74 0.13
N SER A 20 5.22 12.89 1.37
CA SER A 20 6.65 13.02 1.66
C SER A 20 7.38 11.74 1.20
N PRO A 21 8.70 11.77 0.91
CA PRO A 21 9.50 10.57 0.55
C PRO A 21 9.58 9.50 1.66
N LEU A 22 8.87 9.72 2.77
CA LEU A 22 8.69 8.82 3.91
C LEU A 22 7.50 7.86 3.75
N CYS A 23 6.61 8.07 2.76
CA CYS A 23 5.59 7.08 2.41
C CYS A 23 6.22 5.95 1.58
N ALA A 24 7.13 5.20 2.19
CA ALA A 24 7.61 3.92 1.69
C ALA A 24 6.67 2.77 2.07
N GLY A 25 5.53 3.07 2.69
CA GLY A 25 4.48 2.14 3.09
C GLY A 25 3.28 2.16 2.14
N CYS A 26 2.37 1.21 2.33
CA CYS A 26 1.07 1.18 1.65
C CYS A 26 0.17 2.33 2.13
N SER A 27 -0.84 2.66 1.31
CA SER A 27 -1.87 3.65 1.66
C SER A 27 -2.62 3.25 2.93
N GLU A 28 -3.05 4.24 3.72
CA GLU A 28 -4.02 4.01 4.82
C GLU A 28 -5.36 3.50 4.25
N GLN A 29 -5.66 3.82 2.99
CA GLN A 29 -6.85 3.36 2.30
C GLN A 29 -6.62 2.00 1.63
N VAL A 30 -7.66 1.16 1.66
CA VAL A 30 -7.64 -0.15 0.99
C VAL A 30 -7.60 0.04 -0.52
N GLU A 31 -6.60 -0.56 -1.16
CA GLU A 31 -6.49 -0.62 -2.62
C GLU A 31 -7.44 -1.69 -3.15
N VAL A 32 -8.28 -1.33 -4.13
CA VAL A 32 -9.27 -2.23 -4.72
C VAL A 32 -8.84 -2.63 -6.13
N HIS A 33 -8.63 -3.93 -6.32
CA HIS A 33 -8.27 -4.54 -7.60
C HIS A 33 -9.48 -5.24 -8.19
N THR A 34 -9.87 -4.80 -9.38
CA THR A 34 -10.99 -5.38 -10.15
C THR A 34 -10.53 -5.93 -11.51
N GLU A 35 -9.24 -5.85 -11.82
CA GLU A 35 -8.71 -6.38 -13.07
C GLU A 35 -8.70 -7.92 -13.06
N ARG A 36 -8.94 -8.53 -14.23
CA ARG A 36 -8.87 -10.00 -14.40
C ARG A 36 -7.47 -10.57 -14.09
N ARG A 37 -6.42 -9.75 -14.18
CA ARG A 37 -5.02 -10.10 -13.91
C ARG A 37 -4.29 -8.87 -13.39
N GLY A 38 -3.44 -9.06 -12.40
CA GLY A 38 -2.61 -8.01 -11.83
C GLY A 38 -1.43 -8.60 -11.07
N VAL A 39 -0.56 -7.72 -10.59
CA VAL A 39 0.56 -8.06 -9.72
C VAL A 39 0.56 -7.05 -8.57
N ILE A 40 0.58 -7.56 -7.34
CA ILE A 40 0.73 -6.76 -6.12
C ILE A 40 2.16 -6.93 -5.64
N TYR A 41 2.77 -5.82 -5.24
CA TYR A 41 4.12 -5.78 -4.68
C TYR A 41 4.07 -5.34 -3.22
N SER A 42 5.00 -5.84 -2.41
CA SER A 42 5.23 -5.25 -1.10
C SER A 42 5.66 -3.79 -1.23
N PRO A 43 5.39 -2.93 -0.23
CA PRO A 43 5.92 -1.58 -0.23
C PRO A 43 7.45 -1.63 -0.36
N SER A 44 8.01 -0.72 -1.16
CA SER A 44 9.44 -0.63 -1.46
C SER A 44 10.06 -1.76 -2.30
N TRP A 45 9.28 -2.73 -2.80
CA TRP A 45 9.81 -3.75 -3.72
C TRP A 45 10.62 -3.12 -4.88
N PRO A 46 11.83 -3.60 -5.21
CA PRO A 46 12.44 -4.88 -4.79
C PRO A 46 13.28 -4.83 -3.50
N LEU A 47 13.23 -3.74 -2.75
CA LEU A 47 13.88 -3.64 -1.44
C LEU A 47 12.99 -4.27 -0.35
N ASN A 48 13.55 -4.38 0.86
CA ASN A 48 12.81 -4.84 2.03
C ASN A 48 11.61 -3.94 2.32
N TYR A 49 10.51 -4.53 2.78
CA TYR A 49 9.36 -3.78 3.26
C TYR A 49 9.73 -2.96 4.53
N PRO A 50 9.12 -1.80 4.76
CA PRO A 50 9.36 -1.02 5.97
C PRO A 50 8.73 -1.69 7.20
N ALA A 51 9.33 -1.48 8.38
CA ALA A 51 8.73 -1.92 9.63
C ALA A 51 7.45 -1.15 9.98
N GLY A 52 6.52 -1.80 10.68
CA GLY A 52 5.32 -1.16 11.22
C GLY A 52 4.25 -0.80 10.19
N VAL A 53 4.35 -1.31 8.96
CA VAL A 53 3.32 -1.15 7.93
C VAL A 53 2.22 -2.19 8.12
N ASN A 54 0.97 -1.80 7.84
CA ASN A 54 -0.17 -2.69 7.82
C ASN A 54 -0.94 -2.47 6.51
N CYS A 55 -0.79 -3.39 5.57
CA CYS A 55 -1.29 -3.25 4.22
C CYS A 55 -2.52 -4.13 3.99
N SER A 56 -3.48 -3.61 3.23
CA SER A 56 -4.71 -4.31 2.89
C SER A 56 -5.06 -4.06 1.43
N TRP A 57 -5.33 -5.14 0.72
CA TRP A 57 -5.76 -5.13 -0.68
C TRP A 57 -7.07 -5.89 -0.79
N HIS A 58 -8.04 -5.31 -1.48
CA HIS A 58 -9.31 -5.97 -1.79
C HIS A 58 -9.30 -6.41 -3.25
N ILE A 59 -9.28 -7.72 -3.49
CA ILE A 59 -9.29 -8.30 -4.83
C ILE A 59 -10.70 -8.79 -5.11
N GLN A 60 -11.31 -8.27 -6.18
CA GLN A 60 -12.68 -8.58 -6.56
C GLN A 60 -12.73 -9.19 -7.97
N GLY A 61 -13.23 -10.42 -8.07
CA GLY A 61 -13.54 -11.08 -9.33
C GLY A 61 -14.97 -10.78 -9.80
N GLY A 62 -15.24 -11.02 -11.09
CA GLY A 62 -16.59 -10.99 -11.64
C GLY A 62 -17.46 -12.15 -11.13
N GLN A 63 -18.76 -12.09 -11.41
CA GLN A 63 -19.69 -13.15 -11.02
C GLN A 63 -19.31 -14.49 -11.67
N GLY A 64 -19.17 -15.54 -10.84
CA GLY A 64 -18.78 -16.88 -11.29
C GLY A 64 -17.29 -17.06 -11.56
N GLU A 65 -16.47 -16.03 -11.33
CA GLU A 65 -15.01 -16.12 -11.48
C GLU A 65 -14.35 -16.61 -10.18
N VAL A 66 -13.19 -17.26 -10.32
CA VAL A 66 -12.37 -17.73 -9.20
C VAL A 66 -11.08 -16.92 -9.17
N ILE A 67 -10.77 -16.35 -8.01
CA ILE A 67 -9.52 -15.63 -7.79
C ILE A 67 -8.42 -16.65 -7.52
N THR A 68 -7.34 -16.59 -8.30
CA THR A 68 -6.12 -17.39 -8.07
C THR A 68 -4.99 -16.46 -7.65
N ILE A 69 -4.39 -16.74 -6.50
CA ILE A 69 -3.24 -15.99 -5.97
C ILE A 69 -2.00 -16.88 -6.03
N SER A 70 -0.90 -16.34 -6.55
CA SER A 70 0.39 -17.03 -6.61
C SER A 70 1.51 -16.10 -6.18
N PHE A 71 2.36 -16.55 -5.25
CA PHE A 71 3.55 -15.80 -4.84
C PHE A 71 4.73 -16.15 -5.72
N ARG A 72 5.29 -15.14 -6.40
CA ARG A 72 6.55 -15.30 -7.15
C ARG A 72 7.77 -15.15 -6.25
N ASN A 73 7.68 -14.22 -5.30
CA ASN A 73 8.65 -13.96 -4.26
C ASN A 73 7.89 -13.80 -2.95
N PHE A 74 8.38 -14.45 -1.90
CA PHE A 74 7.78 -14.39 -0.58
C PHE A 74 8.92 -14.47 0.45
N ASP A 75 9.15 -13.36 1.13
CA ASP A 75 10.21 -13.21 2.13
C ASP A 75 9.68 -12.28 3.23
N LEU A 76 9.57 -12.81 4.44
CA LEU A 76 9.11 -12.12 5.65
C LEU A 76 10.05 -12.51 6.79
N ALA A 77 10.20 -11.62 7.77
CA ALA A 77 11.03 -11.86 8.93
C ALA A 77 10.52 -13.10 9.69
N GLU A 78 11.34 -14.14 9.74
CA GLU A 78 10.99 -15.38 10.42
C GLU A 78 10.97 -15.18 11.92
N THR A 79 9.78 -15.38 12.49
CA THR A 79 9.55 -15.45 13.94
C THR A 79 8.73 -16.70 14.20
N GLY A 80 9.03 -17.41 15.27
CA GLY A 80 8.30 -18.64 15.60
C GLY A 80 6.79 -18.37 15.69
N GLY A 81 6.00 -19.05 14.86
CA GLY A 81 4.54 -18.91 14.84
C GLY A 81 4.00 -17.62 14.20
N CYS A 82 4.77 -16.92 13.36
CA CYS A 82 4.36 -15.68 12.69
C CYS A 82 3.99 -14.54 13.67
N LEU A 83 4.66 -14.49 14.83
CA LEU A 83 4.42 -13.49 15.88
C LEU A 83 4.93 -12.08 15.52
N GLY A 84 5.90 -12.00 14.61
CA GLY A 84 6.38 -10.76 14.00
C GLY A 84 5.57 -10.42 12.75
N ASP A 85 6.17 -10.65 11.59
CA ASP A 85 5.58 -10.28 10.30
C ASP A 85 4.75 -11.44 9.72
N TRP A 86 3.63 -11.12 9.08
CA TRP A 86 2.73 -12.11 8.48
C TRP A 86 1.98 -11.53 7.27
N LEU A 87 1.51 -12.45 6.42
CA LEU A 87 0.54 -12.17 5.37
C LEU A 87 -0.67 -13.08 5.59
N LEU A 88 -1.86 -12.49 5.68
CA LEU A 88 -3.12 -13.21 5.84
C LEU A 88 -3.93 -13.10 4.55
N LEU A 89 -4.42 -14.24 4.07
CA LEU A 89 -5.42 -14.30 3.01
C LEU A 89 -6.79 -14.52 3.66
N THR A 90 -7.68 -13.55 3.51
CA THR A 90 -9.08 -13.65 3.92
C THR A 90 -9.96 -13.85 2.69
N LEU A 91 -10.94 -14.75 2.80
CA LEU A 91 -11.92 -15.06 1.76
C LEU A 91 -13.19 -14.22 1.91
#